data_AF-A0A819BPE1-F1
#
_entry.id   AF-A0A819BPE1-F1
#
_cell.length_a   1.000
_cell.length_b   1.000
_cell.length_c   1.000
_cell.angle_alpha   90.00
_cell.angle_beta   90.00
_cell.angle_gamma   90.00
#
_symmetry.space_group_name_H-M   'P 1'
#
loop_
_entity.id
_entity.type
_entity.pdbx_description
1 polymer ?
#
loop_
_entity_poly.entity_id
_entity_poly.type
_entity_poly.pdbx_seq_one_letter_code
_entity_poly.pdbx_strand_id
1 'polypeptide(L)'
;MELLIPSKTISTTALSNITSLTTFTSTTTKITSELQYLINGSSVVFVPQPCTDSTFIGLSCNISNTPCEMITPCENQGTCRNYKMTTYGYICSCSSGFNGTHCELDQRICKPHLCLHNGTCNETSNTTIHCVCKNGWQGTHCESMINYCEGVVCKNKGICRPLLLGYKCECLGTSYYGSHCEFTARKTVTHKIISKSFAYIAITAMAIVAMFVVIMDILKYCFGIDMTHEELERYRREKQARKLINRPANKQVVHANIS
;
A
#
# COMPACT_ATOMS: atom_id res chain seq x y z
N MET A 1 72.87 -10.03 27.97
CA MET A 1 73.14 -9.08 26.88
C MET A 1 72.26 -7.86 27.13
N GLU A 2 72.89 -6.80 27.62
CA GLU A 2 72.29 -5.48 27.85
C GLU A 2 71.79 -4.83 26.55
N LEU A 3 70.80 -3.94 26.70
CA LEU A 3 70.53 -2.65 26.01
C LEU A 3 69.03 -2.31 26.31
N LEU A 4 68.58 -1.43 27.24
CA LEU A 4 68.79 0.03 27.47
C LEU A 4 68.55 0.84 26.17
N ILE A 5 67.63 1.81 25.98
CA ILE A 5 66.77 2.71 26.80
C ILE A 5 65.64 3.32 25.86
N PRO A 6 64.81 4.34 26.22
CA PRO A 6 63.47 4.29 26.83
C PRO A 6 62.29 4.90 26.00
N SER A 7 61.08 4.60 26.47
CA SER A 7 59.84 5.36 26.28
C SER A 7 59.80 6.58 27.21
N LYS A 8 59.41 7.77 26.72
CA LYS A 8 59.17 8.96 27.55
C LYS A 8 57.67 9.23 27.64
N THR A 9 57.08 8.71 28.69
CA THR A 9 55.74 8.99 29.21
C THR A 9 55.65 10.43 29.70
N ILE A 10 54.70 11.19 29.18
CA ILE A 10 54.26 12.47 29.75
C ILE A 10 53.08 12.14 30.65
N SER A 11 53.31 12.13 31.96
CA SER A 11 52.28 11.96 32.98
C SER A 11 52.09 13.26 33.73
N THR A 12 50.85 13.73 33.68
CA THR A 12 50.23 14.84 34.40
C THR A 12 50.24 14.61 35.91
N THR A 13 50.67 15.59 36.72
CA THR A 13 50.15 15.79 38.09
C THR A 13 50.46 17.18 38.65
N ALA A 14 49.47 17.71 39.38
CA ALA A 14 49.55 18.76 40.41
C ALA A 14 49.56 20.23 39.97
N LEU A 15 48.36 20.75 39.66
CA LEU A 15 47.89 21.97 40.33
C LEU A 15 47.73 21.66 41.83
N SER A 16 48.63 22.15 42.67
CA SER A 16 48.33 22.44 44.06
C SER A 16 49.34 23.43 44.64
N ASN A 17 48.78 24.47 45.29
CA ASN A 17 49.45 25.39 46.22
C ASN A 17 50.30 26.53 45.62
N ILE A 18 49.62 27.60 45.23
CA ILE A 18 50.16 28.96 45.30
C ILE A 18 50.17 29.37 46.77
N THR A 19 51.18 28.94 47.54
CA THR A 19 51.51 29.47 48.86
C THR A 19 52.94 29.07 49.24
N SER A 20 53.91 29.79 48.70
CA SER A 20 55.14 30.11 49.44
C SER A 20 55.88 31.21 48.69
N LEU A 21 56.03 32.37 49.35
CA LEU A 21 57.07 33.33 49.04
C LEU A 21 58.40 32.58 49.12
N THR A 22 58.99 32.25 47.98
CA THR A 22 60.43 32.06 47.89
C THR A 22 60.98 33.23 47.09
N THR A 23 61.93 33.92 47.71
CA THR A 23 62.67 35.05 47.15
C THR A 23 63.34 34.64 45.85
N PHE A 24 62.72 34.98 44.72
CA PHE A 24 63.31 34.81 43.38
C PHE A 24 64.26 35.97 43.11
N THR A 25 65.56 35.71 43.24
CA THR A 25 66.62 36.62 42.79
C THR A 25 66.95 36.32 41.32
N SER A 26 66.95 37.40 40.51
CA SER A 26 67.18 37.44 39.05
C SER A 26 65.96 37.20 38.15
N THR A 27 65.00 38.13 38.18
CA THR A 27 63.92 38.26 37.19
C THR A 27 64.35 39.21 36.06
N THR A 28 64.82 38.69 34.94
CA THR A 28 64.77 39.44 33.67
C THR A 28 63.50 39.07 32.92
N THR A 29 62.45 39.87 33.08
CA THR A 29 61.28 39.86 32.21
C THR A 29 61.65 40.55 30.90
N LYS A 30 61.81 39.79 29.81
CA LYS A 30 61.99 40.36 28.47
C LYS A 30 60.65 40.29 27.73
N ILE A 31 60.01 41.44 27.55
CA ILE A 31 58.77 41.56 26.79
C ILE A 31 59.16 41.74 25.32
N THR A 32 59.06 40.66 24.55
CA THR A 32 58.95 40.75 23.08
C THR A 32 57.56 40.26 22.67
N SER A 33 57.00 40.91 21.66
CA SER A 33 55.57 41.08 21.39
C SER A 33 54.68 39.84 21.19
N GLU A 34 55.11 38.60 21.43
CA GLU A 34 54.22 37.44 21.28
C GLU A 34 54.39 36.27 22.27
N LEU A 35 55.34 36.27 23.22
CA LEU A 35 55.39 35.24 24.27
C LEU A 35 55.93 35.76 25.60
N GLN A 36 55.13 35.61 26.67
CA GLN A 36 55.60 35.77 28.04
C GLN A 36 56.28 34.47 28.48
N TYR A 37 57.54 34.55 28.88
CA TYR A 37 58.27 33.40 29.41
C TYR A 37 59.01 33.79 30.70
N LEU A 38 58.99 32.87 31.67
CA LEU A 38 59.72 32.98 32.93
C LEU A 38 60.97 32.11 32.81
N ILE A 39 62.13 32.68 33.13
CA ILE A 39 63.39 31.93 33.23
C ILE A 39 63.66 31.66 34.71
N ASN A 40 63.80 30.38 35.09
CA ASN A 40 64.29 29.97 36.40
C ASN A 40 65.54 29.12 36.21
N GLY A 41 66.73 29.71 36.39
CA GLY A 41 68.00 29.07 36.05
C GLY A 41 68.09 28.73 34.56
N SER A 42 68.31 27.45 34.22
CA SER A 42 68.38 26.96 32.83
C SER A 42 67.02 26.59 32.22
N SER A 43 65.92 26.74 32.96
CA SER A 43 64.58 26.33 32.52
C SER A 43 63.76 27.53 32.03
N VAL A 44 63.18 27.38 30.83
CA VAL A 44 62.25 28.37 30.23
C VAL A 44 60.82 27.84 30.40
N VAL A 45 60.00 28.58 31.12
CA VAL A 45 58.57 28.29 31.29
C VAL A 45 57.79 29.28 30.44
N PHE A 46 57.07 28.76 29.43
CA PHE A 46 56.16 29.56 28.62
C PHE A 46 54.86 29.81 29.38
N VAL A 47 54.54 31.08 29.59
CA VAL A 47 53.25 31.51 30.15
C VAL A 47 52.40 31.98 28.96
N PRO A 48 51.37 31.21 28.56
CA PRO A 48 50.47 31.67 27.52
C PRO A 48 49.74 32.93 28.00
N GLN A 49 49.64 33.94 27.13
CA GLN A 49 48.90 35.16 27.44
C GLN A 49 47.40 34.82 27.57
N PRO A 50 46.70 35.33 28.60
CA PRO A 50 45.27 35.10 28.75
C PRO A 50 44.50 35.74 27.58
N CYS A 51 43.46 35.06 27.10
CA CYS A 51 42.56 35.59 26.08
C CYS A 51 41.87 36.88 26.59
N THR A 52 41.76 37.88 25.72
CA THR A 52 41.08 39.15 26.04
C THR A 52 39.59 38.95 26.29
N ASP A 53 38.98 37.99 25.60
CA ASP A 53 37.62 37.53 25.84
C ASP A 53 37.62 36.21 26.63
N SER A 54 37.05 36.27 27.84
CA SER A 54 36.85 35.12 28.74
C SER A 54 36.04 33.96 28.14
N THR A 55 35.33 34.20 27.04
CA THR A 55 34.55 33.18 26.34
C THR A 55 35.37 32.31 25.41
N PHE A 56 36.66 32.60 25.22
CA PHE A 56 37.58 31.78 24.42
C PHE A 56 38.76 31.26 25.26
N ILE A 57 39.23 30.06 24.92
CA ILE A 57 40.36 29.37 25.54
C ILE A 57 41.30 28.81 24.46
N GLY A 58 42.46 28.32 24.90
CA GLY A 58 43.51 27.78 24.03
C GLY A 58 44.59 28.81 23.70
N LEU A 59 45.74 28.32 23.22
CA LEU A 59 46.91 29.16 22.92
C LEU A 59 46.63 30.21 21.82
N SER A 60 45.71 29.89 20.92
CA SER A 60 45.26 30.78 19.84
C SER A 60 43.86 31.39 20.08
N CYS A 61 43.29 31.25 21.29
CA CYS A 61 41.95 31.75 21.64
C CYS A 61 40.86 31.38 20.62
N ASN A 62 40.91 30.16 20.08
CA ASN A 62 40.01 29.67 19.02
C ASN A 62 38.99 28.64 19.52
N ILE A 63 39.07 28.22 20.78
CA ILE A 63 38.15 27.26 21.38
C ILE A 63 37.16 28.03 22.24
N SER A 64 35.87 27.82 22.04
CA SER A 64 34.83 28.43 22.87
C SER A 64 34.76 27.77 24.24
N ASN A 65 34.60 28.61 25.26
CA ASN A 65 34.43 28.25 26.67
C ASN A 65 33.02 28.62 27.16
N THR A 66 32.06 28.66 26.24
CA THR A 66 30.66 28.94 26.58
C THR A 66 29.87 27.65 26.74
N PRO A 67 28.94 27.56 27.71
CA PRO A 67 28.16 26.34 27.91
C PRO A 67 27.37 25.91 26.66
N CYS A 68 26.81 26.87 25.91
CA CYS A 68 26.01 26.53 24.73
C CYS A 68 26.81 25.83 23.62
N GLU A 69 28.08 26.18 23.45
CA GLU A 69 28.92 25.62 22.39
C GLU A 69 29.68 24.38 22.86
N MET A 70 29.99 24.28 24.16
CA MET A 70 30.78 23.17 24.68
C MET A 70 29.94 21.93 25.02
N ILE A 71 28.71 22.11 25.52
CA ILE A 71 27.88 21.00 26.03
C ILE A 71 26.48 20.92 25.39
N THR A 72 26.08 21.89 24.56
CA THR A 72 24.76 21.94 23.90
C THR A 72 23.61 21.52 24.84
N PRO A 73 23.37 22.27 25.93
CA PRO A 73 22.62 21.79 27.08
C PRO A 73 21.10 21.77 26.91
N CYS A 74 20.57 22.29 25.80
CA CYS A 74 19.13 22.35 25.57
C CYS A 74 18.70 21.17 24.70
N GLU A 75 17.86 20.30 25.26
CA GLU A 75 17.29 19.15 24.57
C GLU A 75 16.11 19.56 23.67
N ASN A 76 15.58 18.59 22.92
CA ASN A 76 14.32 18.70 22.19
C ASN A 76 14.19 19.96 21.31
N GLN A 77 15.28 20.28 20.59
CA GLN A 77 15.35 21.45 19.70
C GLN A 77 15.17 22.79 20.43
N GLY A 78 15.54 22.85 21.71
CA GLY A 78 15.63 24.09 22.47
C GLY A 78 16.76 24.99 21.97
N THR A 79 16.54 26.30 21.97
CA THR A 79 17.59 27.28 21.61
C THR A 79 18.39 27.65 22.85
N CYS A 80 19.70 27.42 22.81
CA CYS A 80 20.60 27.79 23.90
C CYS A 80 21.08 29.24 23.79
N ARG A 81 21.11 29.94 24.93
CA ARG A 81 21.71 31.28 25.02
C ARG A 81 22.61 31.36 26.24
N ASN A 82 23.84 31.81 26.04
CA ASN A 82 24.79 32.07 27.13
C ASN A 82 24.26 33.22 28.00
N TYR A 83 24.20 33.00 29.31
CA TYR A 83 23.61 33.95 30.25
C TYR A 83 24.25 33.81 31.63
N LYS A 84 25.27 34.65 31.89
CA LYS A 84 26.12 34.55 33.10
C LYS A 84 25.38 34.75 34.42
N MET A 85 24.15 35.27 34.42
CA MET A 85 23.37 35.51 35.65
C MET A 85 22.61 34.26 36.16
N THR A 86 22.58 33.16 35.40
CA THR A 86 22.02 31.90 35.90
C THR A 86 23.10 31.06 36.57
N THR A 87 22.68 30.17 37.49
CA THR A 87 23.56 29.19 38.16
C THR A 87 24.39 28.36 37.19
N TYR A 88 23.88 28.12 35.98
CA TYR A 88 24.51 27.28 34.97
C TYR A 88 25.26 28.08 33.89
N GLY A 89 25.15 29.41 33.87
CA GLY A 89 25.79 30.27 32.86
C GLY A 89 25.09 30.27 31.49
N TYR A 90 23.90 29.69 31.38
CA TYR A 90 23.06 29.67 30.17
C TYR A 90 21.57 29.64 30.51
N ILE A 91 20.75 29.86 29.50
CA ILE A 91 19.29 29.69 29.52
C ILE A 91 18.82 29.00 28.24
N CYS A 92 17.86 28.09 28.37
CA CYS A 92 17.22 27.41 27.25
C CYS A 92 15.87 28.05 26.93
N SER A 93 15.62 28.32 25.65
CA SER A 93 14.29 28.67 25.13
C SER A 93 13.70 27.43 24.46
N CYS A 94 12.71 26.83 25.10
CA CYS A 94 12.14 25.56 24.65
C CYS A 94 11.21 25.71 23.46
N SER A 95 11.25 24.71 22.57
CA SER A 95 10.31 24.57 21.48
C SER A 95 8.90 24.23 21.98
N SER A 96 7.89 24.47 21.16
CA SER A 96 6.48 24.24 21.52
C SER A 96 6.26 22.80 22.01
N GLY A 97 5.60 22.66 23.17
CA GLY A 97 5.32 21.37 23.79
C GLY A 97 6.45 20.79 24.64
N PHE A 98 7.57 21.49 24.81
CA PHE A 98 8.64 21.11 25.72
C PHE A 98 8.82 22.13 26.84
N ASN A 99 9.27 21.66 28.00
CA ASN A 99 9.49 22.48 29.18
C ASN A 99 10.65 21.93 30.03
N GLY A 100 10.98 22.59 31.14
CA GLY A 100 12.12 22.25 31.99
C GLY A 100 13.29 23.21 31.81
N THR A 101 14.31 23.09 32.67
CA THR A 101 15.47 23.99 32.62
C THR A 101 16.36 23.74 31.41
N HIS A 102 16.33 22.51 30.89
CA HIS A 102 17.07 22.03 29.73
C HIS A 102 16.13 21.59 28.60
N CYS A 103 14.85 21.94 28.67
CA CYS A 103 13.81 21.48 27.73
C CYS A 103 13.63 19.95 27.69
N GLU A 104 13.92 19.28 28.81
CA GLU A 104 13.91 17.83 29.00
C GLU A 104 12.49 17.26 29.18
N LEU A 105 11.52 18.09 29.58
CA LEU A 105 10.15 17.66 29.85
C LEU A 105 9.30 17.73 28.58
N ASP A 106 8.95 16.57 28.03
CA ASP A 106 8.01 16.45 26.91
C ASP A 106 6.56 16.59 27.41
N GLN A 107 5.97 17.76 27.17
CA GLN A 107 4.58 18.10 27.48
C GLN A 107 3.65 17.93 26.27
N ARG A 108 4.15 17.44 25.13
CA ARG A 108 3.30 17.16 23.98
C ARG A 108 2.30 16.08 24.32
N ILE A 109 1.08 16.28 23.86
CA ILE A 109 0.01 15.30 24.02
C ILE A 109 0.28 14.15 23.04
N CYS A 110 0.65 14.48 21.80
CA CYS A 110 1.13 13.53 20.81
C CYS A 110 2.58 13.12 21.04
N LYS A 111 2.78 12.10 21.87
CA LYS A 111 4.10 11.50 22.13
C LYS A 111 4.51 10.53 21.02
N PRO A 112 5.83 10.37 20.79
CA PRO A 112 6.34 9.29 19.94
C PRO A 112 5.79 7.94 20.45
N HIS A 113 5.33 7.09 19.53
CA HIS A 113 4.74 5.77 19.81
C HIS A 113 3.35 5.73 20.48
N LEU A 114 2.70 6.88 20.69
CA LEU A 114 1.34 6.91 21.23
C LEU A 114 0.32 6.25 20.29
N CYS A 115 0.48 6.46 18.99
CA CYS A 115 -0.26 5.74 17.95
C CYS A 115 0.65 4.64 17.39
N LEU A 116 0.28 3.39 17.65
CA LEU A 116 1.05 2.21 17.24
C LEU A 116 0.94 1.98 15.73
N HIS A 117 1.81 1.11 15.21
CA HIS A 117 1.81 0.65 13.81
C HIS A 117 1.82 1.79 12.77
N ASN A 118 2.61 2.84 13.06
CA ASN A 118 2.71 4.05 12.24
C ASN A 118 1.39 4.80 12.05
N GLY A 119 0.50 4.75 13.06
CA GLY A 119 -0.65 5.63 13.15
C GLY A 119 -0.21 7.09 13.30
N THR A 120 -1.05 8.01 12.81
CA THR A 120 -0.80 9.46 12.92
C THR A 120 -1.54 10.00 14.13
N CYS A 121 -0.87 10.74 15.00
CA CYS A 121 -1.50 11.37 16.15
C CYS A 121 -2.03 12.76 15.77
N ASN A 122 -3.33 12.98 15.97
CA ASN A 122 -3.95 14.29 15.83
C ASN A 122 -4.38 14.80 17.21
N GLU A 123 -4.05 16.05 17.49
CA GLU A 123 -4.51 16.76 18.69
C GLU A 123 -5.86 17.42 18.38
N THR A 124 -6.94 16.91 19.00
CA THR A 124 -8.30 17.44 18.79
C THR A 124 -8.64 18.51 19.82
N SER A 125 -7.99 18.46 21.00
CA SER A 125 -8.04 19.51 22.03
C SER A 125 -6.83 19.40 22.97
N ASN A 126 -6.71 20.32 23.94
CA ASN A 126 -5.64 20.29 24.97
C ASN A 126 -5.64 19.02 25.85
N THR A 127 -6.68 18.19 25.80
CA THR A 127 -6.77 16.96 26.60
C THR A 127 -7.17 15.72 25.81
N THR A 128 -7.65 15.87 24.57
CA THR A 128 -8.12 14.74 23.75
C THR A 128 -7.23 14.51 22.55
N ILE A 129 -6.76 13.25 22.45
CA ILE A 129 -6.01 12.74 21.30
C ILE A 129 -6.94 11.94 20.38
N HIS A 130 -6.60 11.91 19.10
CA HIS A 130 -7.20 10.98 18.16
C HIS A 130 -6.12 10.36 17.27
N CYS A 131 -5.92 9.05 17.37
CA CYS A 131 -5.03 8.32 16.48
C CYS A 131 -5.73 7.96 15.17
N VAL A 132 -5.17 8.41 14.06
CA VAL A 132 -5.56 7.98 12.72
C VAL A 132 -4.75 6.73 12.37
N CYS A 133 -5.41 5.58 12.43
CA CYS A 133 -4.78 4.29 12.19
C CYS A 133 -4.51 4.03 10.70
N LYS A 134 -3.41 3.33 10.42
CA LYS A 134 -3.17 2.79 9.08
C LYS A 134 -4.13 1.65 8.78
N ASN A 135 -4.34 1.39 7.49
CA ASN A 135 -5.21 0.33 7.02
C ASN A 135 -4.85 -1.02 7.67
N GLY A 136 -5.87 -1.73 8.16
CA GLY A 136 -5.71 -3.01 8.86
C GLY A 136 -5.57 -2.88 10.39
N TRP A 137 -5.50 -1.67 10.95
CA TRP A 137 -5.42 -1.42 12.39
C TRP A 137 -6.61 -0.63 12.92
N GLN A 138 -6.98 -0.88 14.16
CA GLN A 138 -8.06 -0.23 14.90
C GLN A 138 -7.72 -0.12 16.39
N GLY A 139 -8.60 0.54 17.14
CA GLY A 139 -8.42 0.85 18.57
C GLY A 139 -8.09 2.31 18.79
N THR A 140 -8.04 2.74 20.05
CA THR A 140 -7.77 4.14 20.40
C THR A 140 -6.33 4.55 20.11
N HIS A 141 -5.42 3.58 20.11
CA HIS A 141 -4.00 3.74 19.87
C HIS A 141 -3.52 2.91 18.68
N CYS A 142 -4.42 2.41 17.84
CA CYS A 142 -4.11 1.52 16.72
C CYS A 142 -3.41 0.22 17.16
N GLU A 143 -3.77 -0.26 18.35
CA GLU A 143 -3.15 -1.39 19.04
C GLU A 143 -3.62 -2.75 18.49
N SER A 144 -4.79 -2.79 17.87
CA SER A 144 -5.43 -4.04 17.45
C SER A 144 -5.51 -4.13 15.93
N MET A 145 -5.25 -5.31 15.37
CA MET A 145 -5.53 -5.58 13.97
C MET A 145 -7.04 -5.69 13.77
N ILE A 146 -7.56 -5.13 12.68
CA ILE A 146 -8.97 -5.28 12.32
C ILE A 146 -9.27 -6.75 12.07
N ASN A 147 -10.21 -7.31 12.83
CA ASN A 147 -10.68 -8.65 12.58
C ASN A 147 -11.74 -8.63 11.47
N TYR A 148 -11.29 -8.76 10.22
CA TYR A 148 -12.18 -8.82 9.08
C TYR A 148 -13.10 -10.05 9.05
N CYS A 149 -12.90 -11.03 9.92
CA CYS A 149 -13.82 -12.16 10.09
C CYS A 149 -14.93 -11.88 11.12
N GLU A 150 -14.88 -10.78 11.84
CA GLU A 150 -15.92 -10.41 12.79
C GLU A 150 -17.23 -10.10 12.05
N GLY A 151 -18.31 -10.81 12.41
CA GLY A 151 -19.60 -10.73 11.72
C GLY A 151 -19.67 -11.47 10.38
N VAL A 152 -18.57 -12.04 9.88
CA VAL A 152 -18.55 -12.83 8.65
C VAL A 152 -18.94 -14.27 8.93
N VAL A 153 -19.94 -14.77 8.22
CA VAL A 153 -20.40 -16.16 8.33
C VAL A 153 -20.12 -16.91 7.02
N CYS A 154 -19.07 -17.73 7.01
CA CYS A 154 -18.83 -18.67 5.93
C CYS A 154 -19.83 -19.85 6.03
N LYS A 155 -20.63 -20.06 4.98
CA LYS A 155 -21.62 -21.15 4.91
C LYS A 155 -20.93 -22.50 4.69
N ASN A 156 -21.71 -23.58 4.81
CA ASN A 156 -21.27 -24.95 4.50
C ASN A 156 -19.97 -25.38 5.21
N LYS A 157 -19.81 -24.96 6.49
CA LYS A 157 -18.63 -25.23 7.31
C LYS A 157 -17.32 -24.64 6.74
N GLY A 158 -17.41 -23.58 5.94
CA GLY A 158 -16.23 -22.81 5.53
C GLY A 158 -15.54 -22.13 6.73
N ILE A 159 -14.22 -21.96 6.66
CA ILE A 159 -13.42 -21.32 7.70
C ILE A 159 -13.09 -19.90 7.23
N CYS A 160 -13.37 -18.88 8.06
CA CYS A 160 -12.95 -17.52 7.77
C CYS A 160 -11.47 -17.33 8.12
N ARG A 161 -10.69 -16.80 7.18
CA ARG A 161 -9.29 -16.39 7.40
C ARG A 161 -9.18 -14.88 7.26
N PRO A 162 -8.71 -14.16 8.30
CA PRO A 162 -8.39 -12.74 8.18
C PRO A 162 -7.14 -12.57 7.30
N LEU A 163 -7.15 -11.54 6.47
CA LEU A 163 -6.07 -11.10 5.60
C LEU A 163 -5.69 -9.66 6.00
N LEU A 164 -4.54 -9.16 5.50
CA LEU A 164 -4.02 -7.84 5.84
C LEU A 164 -5.03 -6.70 5.59
N LEU A 165 -5.93 -6.87 4.60
CA LEU A 165 -6.95 -5.90 4.20
C LEU A 165 -8.25 -6.60 3.75
N GLY A 166 -8.79 -7.48 4.59
CA GLY A 166 -10.05 -8.17 4.29
C GLY A 166 -10.08 -9.57 4.86
N TYR A 167 -10.96 -10.42 4.34
CA TYR A 167 -11.08 -11.81 4.75
C TYR A 167 -11.30 -12.71 3.52
N LYS A 168 -11.10 -14.00 3.71
CA LYS A 168 -11.48 -15.04 2.74
C LYS A 168 -12.11 -16.21 3.46
N CYS A 169 -13.22 -16.70 2.90
CA CYS A 169 -13.79 -17.98 3.32
C CYS A 169 -13.08 -19.12 2.60
N GLU A 170 -12.42 -19.99 3.35
CA GLU A 170 -11.87 -21.26 2.88
C GLU A 170 -12.98 -22.31 2.90
N CYS A 171 -13.48 -22.66 1.70
CA CYS A 171 -14.57 -23.64 1.57
C CYS A 171 -14.08 -25.06 1.87
N LEU A 172 -14.94 -25.85 2.51
CA LEU A 172 -14.62 -27.21 2.89
C LEU A 172 -14.63 -28.14 1.65
N GLY A 173 -13.45 -28.40 1.09
CA GLY A 173 -13.27 -29.26 -0.08
C GLY A 173 -13.73 -28.60 -1.38
N THR A 174 -13.85 -29.39 -2.45
CA THR A 174 -14.18 -28.90 -3.80
C THR A 174 -15.68 -28.85 -4.10
N SER A 175 -16.52 -29.22 -3.13
CA SER A 175 -17.97 -29.33 -3.31
C SER A 175 -18.73 -28.02 -3.03
N TYR A 176 -18.03 -26.98 -2.56
CA TYR A 176 -18.62 -25.68 -2.26
C TYR A 176 -17.80 -24.56 -2.88
N TYR A 177 -18.46 -23.48 -3.28
CA TYR A 177 -17.83 -22.31 -3.89
C TYR A 177 -18.66 -21.05 -3.63
N GLY A 178 -18.13 -19.90 -4.03
CA GLY A 178 -18.70 -18.58 -3.73
C GLY A 178 -17.82 -17.79 -2.78
N SER A 179 -18.20 -16.55 -2.52
CA SER A 179 -17.45 -15.63 -1.64
C SER A 179 -17.55 -16.04 -0.17
N HIS A 180 -18.66 -16.67 0.20
CA HIS A 180 -19.01 -17.14 1.54
C HIS A 180 -19.28 -18.65 1.55
N CYS A 181 -18.80 -19.39 0.55
CA CYS A 181 -19.05 -20.83 0.38
C CYS A 181 -20.54 -21.20 0.34
N GLU A 182 -21.36 -20.31 -0.22
CA GLU A 182 -22.82 -20.38 -0.26
C GLU A 182 -23.36 -21.36 -1.29
N PHE A 183 -22.59 -21.66 -2.34
CA PHE A 183 -23.03 -22.52 -3.44
C PHE A 183 -22.48 -23.94 -3.32
N THR A 184 -23.29 -24.92 -3.73
CA THR A 184 -22.88 -26.32 -3.85
C THR A 184 -22.46 -26.61 -5.29
N ALA A 185 -21.21 -27.07 -5.48
CA ALA A 185 -20.75 -27.65 -6.72
C ALA A 185 -21.39 -29.02 -6.89
N ARG A 186 -22.66 -29.06 -7.33
CA ARG A 186 -23.22 -30.31 -7.85
C ARG A 186 -22.36 -30.70 -9.04
N LYS A 187 -21.68 -31.85 -8.95
CA LYS A 187 -21.22 -32.57 -10.13
C LYS A 187 -22.46 -32.81 -10.99
N THR A 188 -22.62 -32.04 -12.05
CA THR A 188 -23.74 -32.19 -12.99
C THR A 188 -23.54 -33.48 -13.77
N VAL A 189 -23.93 -34.60 -13.18
CA VAL A 189 -24.29 -35.82 -13.93
C VAL A 189 -25.49 -35.52 -14.84
N THR A 190 -26.24 -34.46 -14.55
CA THR A 190 -27.42 -34.00 -15.29
C THR A 190 -27.14 -33.37 -16.67
N HIS A 191 -25.94 -32.83 -16.95
CA HIS A 191 -25.64 -32.35 -18.32
C HIS A 191 -25.28 -33.48 -19.31
N LYS A 192 -24.89 -34.66 -18.81
CA LYS A 192 -24.69 -35.85 -19.66
C LYS A 192 -26.00 -36.57 -20.01
N ILE A 193 -27.06 -36.31 -19.26
CA ILE A 193 -28.41 -36.85 -19.51
C ILE A 193 -29.14 -35.97 -20.53
N ILE A 194 -29.03 -34.64 -20.42
CA ILE A 194 -29.69 -33.70 -21.33
C ILE A 194 -29.17 -33.84 -22.77
N SER A 195 -27.85 -34.00 -22.97
CA SER A 195 -27.27 -34.21 -24.30
C SER A 195 -27.68 -35.55 -24.94
N LYS A 196 -27.80 -36.62 -24.16
CA LYS A 196 -28.31 -37.91 -24.66
C LYS A 196 -29.79 -37.88 -24.99
N SER A 197 -30.57 -37.08 -24.27
CA SER A 197 -32.01 -36.95 -24.49
C SER A 197 -32.33 -36.22 -25.80
N PHE A 198 -31.61 -35.15 -26.15
CA PHE A 198 -31.81 -34.47 -27.44
C PHE A 198 -31.50 -35.35 -28.65
N ALA A 199 -30.42 -36.13 -28.59
CA ALA A 199 -30.07 -37.07 -29.66
C ALA A 199 -31.14 -38.17 -29.81
N TYR A 200 -31.65 -38.72 -28.70
CA TYR A 200 -32.71 -39.71 -28.73
C TYR A 200 -34.02 -39.15 -29.31
N ILE A 201 -34.43 -37.95 -28.89
CA ILE A 201 -35.65 -37.28 -29.41
C ILE A 201 -35.53 -37.01 -30.91
N ALA A 202 -34.35 -36.61 -31.41
CA ALA A 202 -34.14 -36.40 -32.84
C ALA A 202 -34.22 -37.69 -33.67
N ILE A 203 -33.61 -38.78 -33.18
CA ILE A 203 -33.64 -40.09 -33.86
C ILE A 203 -35.06 -40.65 -33.92
N THR A 204 -35.81 -40.59 -32.80
CA THR A 204 -37.20 -41.09 -32.78
C THR A 204 -38.10 -40.27 -33.70
N ALA A 205 -37.95 -38.95 -33.74
CA ALA A 205 -38.71 -38.10 -34.67
C ALA A 205 -38.42 -38.44 -36.14
N MET A 206 -37.15 -38.61 -36.52
CA MET A 206 -36.78 -38.99 -37.89
C MET A 206 -37.35 -40.37 -38.29
N ALA A 207 -37.34 -41.34 -37.38
CA ALA A 207 -37.92 -42.66 -37.62
C ALA A 207 -39.44 -42.60 -37.81
N ILE A 208 -40.15 -41.80 -37.00
CA ILE A 208 -41.61 -41.62 -37.12
C ILE A 208 -41.96 -40.98 -38.47
N VAL A 209 -41.21 -39.97 -38.92
CA VAL A 209 -41.40 -39.33 -40.23
C VAL A 209 -41.16 -40.33 -41.36
N ALA A 210 -40.08 -41.12 -41.30
CA ALA A 210 -39.79 -42.15 -42.30
C ALA A 210 -40.89 -43.22 -42.36
N MET A 211 -41.36 -43.70 -41.20
CA MET A 211 -42.47 -44.65 -41.14
C MET A 211 -43.75 -44.06 -41.71
N PHE A 212 -44.05 -42.79 -41.45
CA PHE A 212 -45.21 -42.12 -42.05
C PHE A 212 -45.09 -42.03 -43.58
N VAL A 213 -43.92 -41.67 -44.12
CA VAL A 213 -43.69 -41.65 -45.57
C VAL A 213 -43.87 -43.03 -46.19
N VAL A 214 -43.30 -44.07 -45.58
CA VAL A 214 -43.47 -45.46 -46.05
C VAL A 214 -44.93 -45.89 -45.99
N ILE A 215 -45.66 -45.55 -44.93
CA ILE A 215 -47.10 -45.82 -44.84
C ILE A 215 -47.84 -45.07 -45.95
N MET A 216 -47.54 -43.80 -46.20
CA MET A 216 -48.16 -43.03 -47.29
C MET A 216 -47.89 -43.66 -48.66
N ASP A 217 -46.66 -44.13 -48.92
CA ASP A 217 -46.30 -44.81 -50.17
C ASP A 217 -47.01 -46.17 -50.30
N ILE A 218 -47.12 -46.94 -49.21
CA ILE A 218 -47.85 -48.22 -49.20
C ILE A 218 -49.34 -47.98 -49.44
N LEU A 219 -49.95 -47.00 -48.76
CA LEU A 219 -51.35 -46.67 -48.98
C LEU A 219 -51.57 -46.22 -50.43
N LYS A 220 -50.65 -45.42 -50.99
CA LYS A 220 -50.70 -45.00 -52.38
C LYS A 220 -50.61 -46.18 -53.36
N TYR A 221 -49.73 -47.15 -53.08
CA TYR A 221 -49.56 -48.38 -53.87
C TYR A 221 -50.76 -49.33 -53.75
N CYS A 222 -51.22 -49.60 -52.54
CA CYS A 222 -52.33 -50.52 -52.26
C CYS A 222 -53.69 -49.99 -52.72
N PHE A 223 -53.93 -48.68 -52.61
CA PHE A 223 -55.17 -48.06 -53.08
C PHE A 223 -55.12 -47.62 -54.54
N GLY A 224 -53.99 -47.77 -55.24
CA GLY A 224 -53.88 -47.54 -56.68
C GLY A 224 -54.24 -46.10 -57.11
N ILE A 225 -53.88 -45.10 -56.31
CA ILE A 225 -54.19 -43.68 -56.60
C ILE A 225 -53.18 -43.06 -57.59
N ASP A 226 -52.23 -43.83 -58.13
CA ASP A 226 -51.47 -43.38 -59.28
C ASP A 226 -52.38 -43.32 -60.49
N MET A 227 -52.91 -42.12 -60.76
CA MET A 227 -53.62 -41.78 -61.98
C MET A 227 -52.77 -42.25 -63.16
N THR A 228 -53.25 -43.27 -63.86
CA THR A 228 -52.51 -43.88 -64.98
C THR A 228 -52.15 -42.78 -65.99
N HIS A 229 -51.00 -42.94 -66.67
CA HIS A 229 -50.52 -41.91 -67.60
C HIS A 229 -51.58 -41.52 -68.65
N GLU A 230 -52.45 -42.47 -69.02
CA GLU A 230 -53.60 -42.24 -69.90
C GLU A 230 -54.68 -41.33 -69.28
N GLU A 231 -55.01 -41.48 -68.00
CA GLU A 231 -55.97 -40.62 -67.31
C GLU A 231 -55.43 -39.21 -67.10
N LEU A 232 -54.12 -39.07 -66.80
CA LEU A 232 -53.45 -37.77 -66.71
C LEU A 232 -53.46 -37.02 -68.06
N GLU A 233 -53.27 -37.74 -69.16
CA GLU A 233 -53.41 -37.18 -70.51
C GLU A 233 -54.85 -36.82 -70.84
N ARG A 234 -55.83 -37.65 -70.45
CA ARG A 234 -57.26 -37.36 -70.64
C ARG A 234 -57.65 -36.08 -69.89
N TYR A 235 -57.21 -35.92 -68.64
CA TYR A 235 -57.38 -34.68 -67.87
C TYR A 235 -56.70 -33.47 -68.52
N ARG A 236 -55.47 -33.61 -69.05
CA ARG A 236 -54.79 -32.53 -69.78
C ARG A 236 -55.53 -32.12 -71.06
N ARG A 237 -56.06 -33.09 -71.83
CA ARG A 237 -56.84 -32.84 -73.05
C ARG A 237 -58.14 -32.10 -72.75
N GLU A 238 -58.89 -32.50 -71.73
CA GLU A 238 -60.10 -31.77 -71.31
C GLU A 238 -59.80 -30.34 -70.86
N LYS A 239 -58.71 -30.14 -70.11
CA LYS A 239 -58.27 -28.81 -69.68
C LYS A 239 -57.89 -27.91 -70.87
N GLN A 240 -57.30 -28.47 -71.94
CA GLN A 240 -57.02 -27.75 -73.18
C GLN A 240 -58.30 -27.45 -73.98
N ALA A 241 -59.25 -28.39 -74.05
CA ALA A 241 -60.53 -28.19 -74.73
C ALA A 241 -61.36 -27.06 -74.08
N ARG A 242 -61.42 -27.01 -72.73
CA ARG A 242 -62.10 -25.92 -72.01
C ARG A 242 -61.47 -24.54 -72.27
N LYS A 243 -60.15 -24.47 -72.44
CA LYS A 243 -59.46 -23.22 -72.82
C LYS A 243 -59.79 -22.76 -74.25
N LEU A 244 -60.08 -23.68 -75.16
CA LEU A 244 -60.49 -23.37 -76.52
C LEU A 244 -61.95 -22.90 -76.59
N ILE A 245 -62.83 -23.49 -75.78
CA ILE A 245 -64.25 -23.09 -75.70
C ILE A 245 -64.41 -21.69 -75.10
N ASN A 246 -63.62 -21.32 -74.09
CA ASN A 246 -63.68 -20.00 -73.47
C ASN A 246 -62.84 -18.92 -74.17
N ARG A 247 -62.46 -19.13 -75.44
CA ARG A 247 -61.73 -18.12 -76.23
C ARG A 247 -62.75 -17.21 -76.93
N PRO A 248 -62.84 -15.91 -76.58
CA PRO A 248 -63.84 -15.01 -77.19
C PRO A 248 -63.54 -14.82 -78.69
N ALA A 249 -64.56 -15.02 -79.52
CA ALA A 249 -64.48 -14.81 -80.97
C ALA A 249 -64.45 -13.32 -81.29
N ASN A 250 -63.35 -12.86 -81.89
CA ASN A 250 -63.19 -11.51 -82.42
C ASN A 250 -64.07 -11.36 -83.68
N LYS A 251 -65.23 -10.71 -83.56
CA LYS A 251 -66.04 -10.30 -84.71
C LYS A 251 -65.45 -9.02 -85.29
N GLN A 252 -64.85 -9.11 -86.48
CA GLN A 252 -64.62 -7.96 -87.34
C GLN A 252 -65.99 -7.36 -87.72
N VAL A 253 -66.22 -6.10 -87.33
CA VAL A 253 -67.32 -5.30 -87.86
C VAL A 253 -66.72 -4.31 -88.85
N VAL A 254 -66.97 -4.60 -90.12
CA VAL A 254 -66.88 -3.65 -91.22
C VAL A 254 -67.98 -2.61 -91.01
N HIS A 255 -67.64 -1.33 -90.91
CA HIS A 255 -68.61 -0.25 -91.14
C HIS A 255 -68.11 0.68 -92.23
N ALA A 256 -69.01 0.85 -93.19
CA ALA A 256 -68.90 1.61 -94.41
C ALA A 256 -68.96 3.12 -94.17
N ASN A 257 -68.46 3.84 -95.19
CA ASN A 257 -68.60 5.27 -95.44
C ASN A 257 -70.06 5.77 -95.48
N ILE A 258 -70.17 7.10 -95.58
CA ILE A 258 -71.32 8.01 -95.85
C ILE A 258 -71.74 8.68 -94.53
N SER A 259 -71.67 10.00 -94.33
CA SER A 259 -71.69 11.19 -95.22
C SER A 259 -71.06 12.38 -94.51
#